data_AF-A0A2K5IMM8-F1
#
_entry.id   AF-A0A2K5IMM8-F1
#
_cell.length_a   1.000
_cell.length_b   1.000
_cell.length_c   1.000
_cell.angle_alpha   90.00
_cell.angle_beta   90.00
_cell.angle_gamma   90.00
#
_symmetry.space_group_name_H-M   'P 1'
#
loop_
_entity.id
_entity.type
_entity.pdbx_description
1 polymer ?
#
loop_
_entity_poly.entity_id
_entity_poly.type
_entity_poly.pdbx_seq_one_letter_code
_entity_poly.pdbx_strand_id
1 'polypeptide(L)'
;VPSLVHHTKRQMMSIYCYWYSLYTRTWLGYLFYRQQLRRARNRYPKGHSKTQPRLFNGVKVLPIPVLSDNYSYLIIDTQAQLAVAVDPSDPRAVQASIEKEGVTLVAILCTHKHWDHSGGNRDLSRRHRDCRVYGSPQDGIPYLTHPLCHQDVVSVGRLQIQALATPGHTQGHLVYLLDGEPYKGPSCLFSGDLLFLSGCGRTFEGNAETMLSSLDTVLGLGDDTLLWPGHEYAEENLGFAGVVEPENLARERKMQWVQRQRLERKSTCPSTLGEERSYNPFLRTHCLALQEALGPGPGPTGDDDCSRAQLLEELRRLKDMHKSK
;
A
#
# COMPACT_ATOMS: atom_id res chain seq x y z
N VAL A 1 -35.97 18.45 -7.30
CA VAL A 1 -34.62 18.65 -6.69
C VAL A 1 -33.76 17.36 -6.55
N PRO A 2 -34.27 16.11 -6.67
CA PRO A 2 -33.38 14.92 -6.71
C PRO A 2 -32.52 14.80 -7.98
N SER A 3 -32.98 15.36 -9.11
CA SER A 3 -32.34 15.23 -10.42
C SER A 3 -31.02 15.99 -10.56
N LEU A 4 -30.86 17.14 -9.89
CA LEU A 4 -29.63 17.95 -9.94
C LEU A 4 -28.47 17.32 -9.16
N VAL A 5 -28.76 16.57 -8.08
CA VAL A 5 -27.74 15.88 -7.26
C VAL A 5 -27.20 14.64 -7.97
N HIS A 6 -28.06 13.91 -8.68
CA HIS A 6 -27.60 12.79 -9.52
C HIS A 6 -26.79 13.25 -10.74
N HIS A 7 -27.17 14.38 -11.35
CA HIS A 7 -26.50 14.89 -12.54
C HIS A 7 -25.10 15.47 -12.23
N THR A 8 -24.93 16.13 -11.09
CA THR A 8 -23.64 16.63 -10.60
C THR A 8 -22.69 15.51 -10.16
N LYS A 9 -23.21 14.44 -9.53
CA LYS A 9 -22.41 13.24 -9.18
C LYS A 9 -21.86 12.51 -10.41
N ARG A 10 -22.68 12.30 -11.44
CA ARG A 10 -22.22 11.70 -12.71
C ARG A 10 -21.15 12.56 -13.40
N GLN A 11 -21.28 13.89 -13.37
CA GLN A 11 -20.27 14.79 -13.92
C GLN A 11 -18.96 14.79 -13.11
N MET A 12 -19.02 14.78 -11.78
CA MET A 12 -17.82 14.69 -10.93
C MET A 12 -17.08 13.35 -11.10
N MET A 13 -17.80 12.22 -11.15
CA MET A 13 -17.21 10.92 -11.48
C MET A 13 -16.59 10.94 -12.89
N SER A 14 -17.27 11.52 -13.88
CA SER A 14 -16.74 11.62 -15.25
C SER A 14 -15.46 12.47 -15.33
N ILE A 15 -15.37 13.56 -14.58
CA ILE A 15 -14.17 14.41 -14.51
C ILE A 15 -13.04 13.68 -13.80
N TYR A 16 -13.33 13.02 -12.68
CA TYR A 16 -12.35 12.25 -11.91
C TYR A 16 -11.76 11.09 -12.71
N CYS A 17 -12.61 10.29 -13.39
CA CYS A 17 -12.16 9.21 -14.27
C CYS A 17 -11.30 9.76 -15.42
N TYR A 18 -11.64 10.92 -15.96
CA TYR A 18 -10.84 11.57 -17.00
C TYR A 18 -9.46 11.99 -16.48
N TRP A 19 -9.38 12.67 -15.33
CA TRP A 19 -8.10 13.05 -14.70
C TRP A 19 -7.26 11.83 -14.31
N TYR A 20 -7.89 10.79 -13.78
CA TYR A 20 -7.23 9.54 -13.44
C TYR A 20 -6.67 8.82 -14.67
N SER A 21 -7.43 8.79 -15.78
CA SER A 21 -6.95 8.26 -17.05
C SER A 21 -5.78 9.10 -17.60
N LEU A 22 -5.83 10.43 -17.49
CA LEU A 22 -4.72 11.30 -17.86
C LEU A 22 -3.47 11.03 -17.02
N TYR A 23 -3.63 10.84 -15.71
CA TYR A 23 -2.54 10.51 -14.79
C TYR A 23 -1.89 9.15 -15.12
N THR A 24 -2.69 8.13 -15.35
CA THR A 24 -2.17 6.75 -15.50
C THR A 24 -1.70 6.43 -16.91
N ARG A 25 -2.27 7.04 -17.96
CA ARG A 25 -2.05 6.62 -19.37
C ARG A 25 -1.25 7.59 -20.22
N THR A 26 -0.90 8.77 -19.70
CA THR A 26 -0.26 9.82 -20.51
C THR A 26 1.03 10.35 -19.89
N TRP A 27 1.84 10.98 -20.74
CA TRP A 27 3.06 11.69 -20.32
C TRP A 27 2.77 12.84 -19.34
N LEU A 28 1.54 13.37 -19.30
CA LEU A 28 1.14 14.41 -18.35
C LEU A 28 1.15 13.89 -16.91
N GLY A 29 0.71 12.64 -16.68
CA GLY A 29 0.81 12.02 -15.37
C GLY A 29 2.25 11.87 -14.90
N TYR A 30 3.14 11.46 -15.81
CA TYR A 30 4.57 11.42 -15.55
C TYR A 30 5.14 12.81 -15.21
N LEU A 31 4.70 13.88 -15.88
CA LEU A 31 5.09 15.25 -15.52
C LEU A 31 4.60 15.65 -14.11
N PHE A 32 3.36 15.31 -13.78
CA PHE A 32 2.78 15.59 -12.47
C PHE A 32 3.56 14.89 -11.37
N TYR A 33 3.87 13.60 -11.53
CA TYR A 33 4.78 12.86 -10.66
C TYR A 33 6.15 13.56 -10.53
N ARG A 34 6.78 13.98 -11.63
CA ARG A 34 8.07 14.68 -11.57
C ARG A 34 7.99 15.99 -10.80
N GLN A 35 6.87 16.70 -10.91
CA GLN A 35 6.62 17.93 -10.15
C GLN A 35 6.44 17.62 -8.65
N GLN A 36 5.66 16.60 -8.31
CA GLN A 36 5.51 16.13 -6.93
C GLN A 36 6.86 15.74 -6.33
N LEU A 37 7.64 14.93 -7.06
CA LEU A 37 8.99 14.51 -6.68
C LEU A 37 9.91 15.70 -6.39
N ARG A 38 9.89 16.72 -7.26
CA ARG A 38 10.67 17.95 -7.05
C ARG A 38 10.22 18.71 -5.80
N ARG A 39 8.90 18.85 -5.59
CA ARG A 39 8.34 19.55 -4.41
C ARG A 39 8.67 18.80 -3.12
N ALA A 40 8.53 17.48 -3.13
CA ALA A 40 8.83 16.60 -2.01
C ALA A 40 10.30 16.67 -1.62
N ARG A 41 11.24 16.57 -2.57
CA ARG A 41 12.69 16.71 -2.29
C ARG A 41 13.04 18.06 -1.68
N ASN A 42 12.37 19.13 -2.09
CA ASN A 42 12.58 20.45 -1.51
C ASN A 42 12.02 20.55 -0.08
N ARG A 43 10.85 19.97 0.17
CA ARG A 43 10.18 20.02 1.48
C ARG A 43 10.78 19.05 2.50
N TYR A 44 11.21 17.88 2.03
CA TYR A 44 11.68 16.74 2.81
C TYR A 44 12.99 16.19 2.21
N PRO A 45 14.12 16.94 2.30
CA PRO A 45 15.38 16.53 1.67
C PRO A 45 15.97 15.23 2.23
N LYS A 46 15.54 14.80 3.42
CA LYS A 46 15.92 13.53 4.06
C LYS A 46 14.76 12.52 4.13
N GLY A 47 13.69 12.73 3.36
CA GLY A 47 12.44 11.96 3.47
C GLY A 47 11.47 12.53 4.50
N HIS A 48 10.20 12.12 4.42
CA HIS A 48 9.11 12.60 5.28
C HIS A 48 9.12 11.98 6.69
N SER A 49 9.85 10.87 6.87
CA SER A 49 10.03 10.20 8.14
C SER A 49 11.47 9.71 8.34
N LYS A 50 11.81 9.30 9.56
CA LYS A 50 13.07 8.62 9.90
C LYS A 50 12.90 7.14 9.61
N THR A 51 13.79 6.61 8.77
CA THR A 51 13.89 5.19 8.46
C THR A 51 14.13 4.33 9.71
N GLN A 52 13.37 3.25 9.85
CA GLN A 52 13.55 2.24 10.89
C GLN A 52 13.69 0.85 10.25
N PRO A 53 14.91 0.34 10.06
CA PRO A 53 15.10 -0.98 9.47
C PRO A 53 14.67 -2.09 10.42
N ARG A 54 14.20 -3.21 9.86
CA ARG A 54 14.01 -4.47 10.56
C ARG A 54 15.04 -5.47 10.07
N LEU A 55 15.67 -6.17 11.02
CA LEU A 55 16.66 -7.20 10.74
C LEU A 55 16.13 -8.54 11.26
N PHE A 56 16.26 -9.55 10.43
CA PHE A 56 16.02 -10.96 10.70
C PHE A 56 17.30 -11.73 10.39
N ASN A 57 17.30 -13.06 10.56
CA ASN A 57 18.51 -13.86 10.32
C ASN A 57 18.96 -13.82 8.85
N GLY A 58 19.91 -12.94 8.53
CA GLY A 58 20.44 -12.76 7.17
C GLY A 58 19.56 -11.92 6.24
N VAL A 59 18.52 -11.27 6.75
CA VAL A 59 17.61 -10.42 5.96
C VAL A 59 17.42 -9.07 6.64
N LYS A 60 17.45 -7.99 5.85
CA LYS A 60 17.13 -6.64 6.32
C LYS A 60 16.05 -6.01 5.44
N VAL A 61 15.00 -5.50 6.05
CA VAL A 61 13.97 -4.68 5.39
C VAL A 61 14.16 -3.23 5.79
N LEU A 62 14.39 -2.37 4.80
CA LEU A 62 14.69 -0.95 4.98
C LEU A 62 13.59 -0.09 4.35
N PRO A 63 12.76 0.61 5.14
CA PRO A 63 11.82 1.60 4.60
C PRO A 63 12.56 2.85 4.14
N ILE A 64 12.27 3.30 2.93
CA ILE A 64 12.83 4.49 2.30
C ILE A 64 11.68 5.49 2.12
N PRO A 65 11.60 6.53 2.97
CA PRO A 65 10.59 7.57 2.84
C PRO A 65 10.85 8.37 1.57
N VAL A 66 9.90 8.34 0.64
CA VAL A 66 9.99 9.02 -0.66
C VAL A 66 8.76 9.90 -0.86
N LEU A 67 8.85 10.85 -1.78
CA LEU A 67 7.76 11.81 -2.04
C LEU A 67 7.30 12.50 -0.72
N SER A 68 6.00 12.79 -0.59
CA SER A 68 5.47 13.47 0.59
C SER A 68 5.11 12.50 1.71
N ASP A 69 4.70 11.28 1.37
CA ASP A 69 4.18 10.28 2.30
C ASP A 69 4.38 8.83 1.83
N ASN A 70 4.86 8.57 0.60
CA ASN A 70 5.11 7.22 0.10
C ASN A 70 6.29 6.52 0.80
N TYR A 71 6.25 5.20 0.82
CA TYR A 71 7.37 4.34 1.17
C TYR A 71 7.80 3.51 -0.04
N SER A 72 9.09 3.58 -0.37
CA SER A 72 9.77 2.49 -1.08
C SER A 72 10.40 1.55 -0.05
N TYR A 73 10.67 0.31 -0.42
CA TYR A 73 11.35 -0.63 0.46
C TYR A 73 12.57 -1.24 -0.20
N LEU A 74 13.64 -1.45 0.57
CA LEU A 74 14.79 -2.24 0.14
C LEU A 74 14.88 -3.48 1.02
N ILE A 75 14.72 -4.66 0.42
CA ILE A 75 14.83 -5.97 1.05
C ILE A 75 16.20 -6.52 0.69
N ILE A 76 17.02 -6.84 1.70
CA ILE A 76 18.43 -7.15 1.53
C ILE A 76 18.71 -8.55 2.05
N ASP A 77 19.29 -9.41 1.21
CA ASP A 77 20.05 -10.58 1.67
C ASP A 77 21.41 -10.09 2.16
N THR A 78 21.59 -10.06 3.48
CA THR A 78 22.80 -9.48 4.07
C THR A 78 24.02 -10.38 3.94
N GLN A 79 23.86 -11.65 3.57
CA GLN A 79 25.00 -12.54 3.32
C GLN A 79 25.48 -12.41 1.88
N ALA A 80 24.55 -12.41 0.92
CA ALA A 80 24.89 -12.29 -0.50
C ALA A 80 25.10 -10.83 -0.96
N GLN A 81 24.75 -9.84 -0.14
CA GLN A 81 24.76 -8.41 -0.48
C GLN A 81 23.90 -8.11 -1.74
N LEU A 82 22.79 -8.83 -1.87
CA LEU A 82 21.81 -8.66 -2.94
C LEU A 82 20.56 -7.97 -2.39
N ALA A 83 19.94 -7.14 -3.21
CA ALA A 83 18.77 -6.38 -2.81
C ALA A 83 17.64 -6.43 -3.84
N VAL A 84 16.42 -6.35 -3.31
CA VAL A 84 15.17 -6.18 -4.04
C VAL A 84 14.54 -4.85 -3.60
N ALA A 85 14.19 -3.99 -4.55
CA ALA A 85 13.47 -2.75 -4.26
C ALA A 85 11.97 -2.93 -4.54
N VAL A 86 11.12 -2.61 -3.57
CA VAL A 86 9.67 -2.54 -3.76
C VAL A 86 9.27 -1.08 -3.98
N ASP A 87 8.48 -0.84 -5.03
CA ASP A 87 7.93 0.46 -5.42
C ASP A 87 8.95 1.61 -5.34
N PRO A 88 10.02 1.60 -6.18
CA PRO A 88 11.11 2.56 -6.07
C PRO A 88 10.73 3.94 -6.67
N SER A 89 9.82 4.65 -6.04
CA SER A 89 9.20 5.89 -6.55
C SER A 89 10.18 7.03 -6.74
N ASP A 90 11.13 7.23 -5.82
CA ASP A 90 12.22 8.19 -5.96
C ASP A 90 13.53 7.46 -6.29
N PRO A 91 13.97 7.43 -7.57
CA PRO A 91 15.16 6.69 -7.95
C PRO A 91 16.46 7.24 -7.34
N ARG A 92 16.49 8.52 -6.89
CA ARG A 92 17.68 9.08 -6.23
C ARG A 92 17.75 8.64 -4.77
N ALA A 93 16.64 8.66 -4.05
CA ALA A 93 16.59 8.22 -2.66
C ALA A 93 16.86 6.71 -2.54
N VAL A 94 16.29 5.92 -3.45
CA VAL A 94 16.54 4.47 -3.52
C VAL A 94 17.99 4.18 -3.88
N GLN A 95 18.55 4.85 -4.90
CA GLN A 95 19.96 4.69 -5.26
C GLN A 95 20.90 5.04 -4.10
N ALA A 96 20.66 6.16 -3.40
CA ALA A 96 21.48 6.55 -2.26
C ALA A 96 21.43 5.50 -1.12
N SER A 97 20.29 4.84 -0.94
CA SER A 97 20.14 3.74 0.03
C SER A 97 20.90 2.49 -0.41
N ILE A 98 20.84 2.13 -1.69
CA ILE A 98 21.62 1.02 -2.28
C ILE A 98 23.12 1.24 -2.07
N GLU A 99 23.62 2.43 -2.39
CA GLU A 99 25.04 2.80 -2.22
C GLU A 99 25.46 2.80 -0.75
N LYS A 100 24.62 3.34 0.13
CA LYS A 100 24.89 3.37 1.57
C LYS A 100 24.96 1.97 2.19
N GLU A 101 24.11 1.06 1.74
CA GLU A 101 24.08 -0.32 2.23
C GLU A 101 25.14 -1.20 1.57
N GLY A 102 25.77 -0.75 0.47
CA GLY A 102 26.81 -1.51 -0.22
C GLY A 102 26.29 -2.76 -0.96
N VAL A 103 25.02 -2.74 -1.39
CA VAL A 103 24.33 -3.90 -1.96
C VAL A 103 24.16 -3.78 -3.47
N THR A 104 23.98 -4.92 -4.14
CA THR A 104 23.65 -5.00 -5.58
C THR A 104 22.15 -5.11 -5.76
N LEU A 105 21.54 -4.18 -6.51
CA LEU A 105 20.12 -4.25 -6.86
C LEU A 105 19.91 -5.28 -7.98
N VAL A 106 19.16 -6.35 -7.68
CA VAL A 106 18.90 -7.46 -8.62
C VAL A 106 17.47 -7.43 -9.15
N ALA A 107 16.52 -6.95 -8.35
CA ALA A 107 15.12 -6.92 -8.72
C ALA A 107 14.40 -5.66 -8.23
N ILE A 108 13.43 -5.22 -9.01
CA ILE A 108 12.40 -4.25 -8.65
C ILE A 108 11.06 -4.98 -8.66
N LEU A 109 10.29 -4.85 -7.59
CA LEU A 109 8.92 -5.35 -7.48
C LEU A 109 7.97 -4.15 -7.47
N CYS A 110 7.08 -4.07 -8.45
CA CYS A 110 6.06 -3.01 -8.50
C CYS A 110 4.71 -3.57 -8.08
N THR A 111 4.11 -3.00 -7.05
CA THR A 111 2.78 -3.40 -6.58
C THR A 111 1.73 -3.05 -7.63
N HIS A 112 1.83 -1.85 -8.22
CA HIS A 112 0.93 -1.37 -9.24
C HIS A 112 1.53 -0.24 -10.09
N LYS A 113 0.76 0.25 -11.05
CA LYS A 113 1.24 1.14 -12.12
C LYS A 113 1.41 2.61 -11.76
N HIS A 114 0.85 3.09 -10.66
CA HIS A 114 0.85 4.53 -10.39
C HIS A 114 2.27 5.07 -10.28
N TRP A 115 2.46 6.31 -10.74
CA TRP A 115 3.80 6.88 -10.92
C TRP A 115 4.54 7.10 -9.60
N ASP A 116 3.80 7.29 -8.52
CA ASP A 116 4.31 7.38 -7.17
C ASP A 116 4.71 6.02 -6.56
N HIS A 117 4.64 4.93 -7.35
CA HIS A 117 5.21 3.61 -7.02
C HIS A 117 6.22 3.17 -8.08
N SER A 118 5.86 3.32 -9.36
CA SER A 118 6.67 2.84 -10.50
C SER A 118 7.60 3.87 -11.13
N GLY A 119 7.55 5.13 -10.67
CA GLY A 119 8.18 6.26 -11.35
C GLY A 119 9.71 6.22 -11.44
N GLY A 120 10.38 5.50 -10.56
CA GLY A 120 11.82 5.31 -10.60
C GLY A 120 12.29 4.08 -11.39
N ASN A 121 11.40 3.21 -11.87
CA ASN A 121 11.75 1.98 -12.58
C ASN A 121 12.73 2.22 -13.71
N ARG A 122 12.43 3.21 -14.57
CA ARG A 122 13.28 3.58 -15.70
C ARG A 122 14.70 3.90 -15.27
N ASP A 123 14.82 4.80 -14.31
CA ASP A 123 16.09 5.41 -13.96
C ASP A 123 16.97 4.39 -13.22
N LEU A 124 16.38 3.55 -12.37
CA LEU A 124 17.10 2.45 -11.71
C LEU A 124 17.47 1.32 -12.68
N SER A 125 16.56 0.90 -13.57
CA SER A 125 16.85 -0.18 -14.55
C SER A 125 17.95 0.23 -15.54
N ARG A 126 18.03 1.52 -15.90
CA ARG A 126 19.13 2.03 -16.74
C ARG A 126 20.48 2.02 -16.02
N ARG A 127 20.48 2.24 -14.70
CA ARG A 127 21.69 2.26 -13.88
C ARG A 127 22.15 0.84 -13.53
N HIS A 128 21.22 -0.07 -13.26
CA HIS A 128 21.46 -1.47 -12.92
C HIS A 128 20.95 -2.35 -14.07
N ARG A 129 21.77 -2.56 -15.10
CA ARG A 129 21.32 -3.17 -16.36
C ARG A 129 20.79 -4.61 -16.22
N ASP A 130 21.30 -5.34 -15.24
CA ASP A 130 20.89 -6.72 -14.96
C ASP A 130 19.69 -6.80 -14.00
N CYS A 131 19.19 -5.64 -13.54
CA CYS A 131 18.03 -5.57 -12.65
C CYS A 131 16.75 -5.92 -13.41
N ARG A 132 15.99 -6.86 -12.84
CA ARG A 132 14.72 -7.32 -13.38
C ARG A 132 13.58 -6.51 -12.78
N VAL A 133 12.64 -6.07 -13.61
CA VAL A 133 11.46 -5.34 -13.16
C VAL A 133 10.27 -6.28 -13.24
N TYR A 134 9.69 -6.55 -12.08
CA TYR A 134 8.56 -7.43 -11.89
C TYR A 134 7.29 -6.65 -11.56
N GLY A 135 6.16 -7.22 -11.92
CA GLY A 135 4.83 -6.69 -11.67
C GLY A 135 3.80 -7.33 -12.58
N SER A 136 2.53 -6.96 -12.40
CA SER A 136 1.46 -7.54 -13.19
C SER A 136 1.48 -7.03 -14.64
N PRO A 137 1.34 -7.91 -15.64
CA PRO A 137 1.15 -7.49 -17.03
C PRO A 137 -0.18 -6.75 -17.24
N GLN A 138 -1.14 -6.87 -16.32
CA GLN A 138 -2.46 -6.23 -16.41
C GLN A 138 -2.40 -4.73 -16.06
N ASP A 139 -1.34 -4.25 -15.41
CA ASP A 139 -1.22 -2.86 -14.98
C ASP A 139 -0.28 -2.02 -15.86
N GLY A 140 0.31 -2.57 -16.92
CA GLY A 140 1.17 -1.77 -17.81
C GLY A 140 2.36 -1.12 -17.07
N ILE A 141 2.97 -1.87 -16.15
CA ILE A 141 4.10 -1.42 -15.32
C ILE A 141 5.23 -0.85 -16.21
N PRO A 142 5.67 0.41 -16.00
CA PRO A 142 6.78 0.98 -16.74
C PRO A 142 8.05 0.14 -16.61
N TYR A 143 8.67 -0.19 -17.74
CA TYR A 143 9.91 -0.98 -17.82
C TYR A 143 9.77 -2.42 -17.32
N LEU A 144 8.56 -2.99 -17.31
CA LEU A 144 8.34 -4.40 -16.99
C LEU A 144 9.19 -5.31 -17.89
N THR A 145 9.97 -6.20 -17.27
CA THR A 145 10.76 -7.22 -17.99
C THR A 145 10.34 -8.63 -17.62
N HIS A 146 9.80 -8.85 -16.42
CA HIS A 146 9.45 -10.16 -15.90
C HIS A 146 8.02 -10.10 -15.32
N PRO A 147 6.98 -10.35 -16.14
CA PRO A 147 5.61 -10.32 -15.65
C PRO A 147 5.38 -11.38 -14.58
N LEU A 148 4.55 -11.05 -13.58
CA LEU A 148 4.13 -11.96 -12.52
C LEU A 148 2.62 -12.15 -12.52
N CYS A 149 2.20 -13.35 -12.17
CA CYS A 149 0.84 -13.77 -11.87
C CYS A 149 0.67 -14.07 -10.37
N HIS A 150 -0.57 -14.34 -9.96
CA HIS A 150 -0.87 -14.80 -8.61
C HIS A 150 -0.07 -16.07 -8.27
N GLN A 151 0.52 -16.10 -7.07
CA GLN A 151 1.36 -17.16 -6.51
C GLN A 151 2.74 -17.36 -7.14
N ASP A 152 3.13 -16.59 -8.16
CA ASP A 152 4.50 -16.64 -8.68
C ASP A 152 5.51 -16.25 -7.61
N VAL A 153 6.70 -16.86 -7.64
CA VAL A 153 7.76 -16.62 -6.66
C VAL A 153 8.97 -15.99 -7.34
N VAL A 154 9.46 -14.90 -6.75
CA VAL A 154 10.72 -14.25 -7.11
C VAL A 154 11.80 -14.65 -6.12
N SER A 155 12.84 -15.30 -6.64
CA SER A 155 14.01 -15.72 -5.86
C SER A 155 15.21 -14.79 -6.11
N VAL A 156 15.76 -14.19 -5.06
CA VAL A 156 16.97 -13.35 -5.10
C VAL A 156 17.88 -13.71 -3.92
N GLY A 157 19.01 -14.37 -4.18
CA GLY A 157 19.83 -14.92 -3.11
C GLY A 157 19.00 -15.89 -2.27
N ARG A 158 18.90 -15.64 -0.95
CA ARG A 158 18.01 -16.39 -0.06
C ARG A 158 16.55 -15.92 -0.08
N LEU A 159 16.26 -14.74 -0.63
CA LEU A 159 14.93 -14.11 -0.56
C LEU A 159 13.94 -14.89 -1.41
N GLN A 160 12.84 -15.35 -0.80
CA GLN A 160 11.71 -15.97 -1.48
C GLN A 160 10.49 -15.07 -1.32
N ILE A 161 10.11 -14.39 -2.41
CA ILE A 161 9.05 -13.38 -2.38
C ILE A 161 7.92 -13.84 -3.29
N GLN A 162 6.76 -14.16 -2.71
CA GLN A 162 5.58 -14.57 -3.44
C GLN A 162 4.75 -13.34 -3.85
N ALA A 163 4.31 -13.30 -5.11
CA ALA A 163 3.36 -12.32 -5.60
C ALA A 163 1.93 -12.84 -5.36
N LEU A 164 1.06 -12.01 -4.77
CA LEU A 164 -0.36 -12.32 -4.61
C LEU A 164 -1.16 -11.25 -5.35
N ALA A 165 -1.96 -11.67 -6.33
CA ALA A 165 -2.89 -10.76 -7.00
C ALA A 165 -3.98 -10.28 -6.05
N THR A 166 -4.15 -8.95 -5.99
CA THR A 166 -5.09 -8.27 -5.10
C THR A 166 -5.78 -7.12 -5.83
N PRO A 167 -6.54 -7.40 -6.91
CA PRO A 167 -7.23 -6.37 -7.69
C PRO A 167 -8.16 -5.54 -6.79
N GLY A 168 -8.34 -4.26 -7.13
CA GLY A 168 -9.24 -3.38 -6.40
C GLY A 168 -8.82 -1.92 -6.56
N HIS A 169 -7.66 -1.58 -6.00
CA HIS A 169 -7.06 -0.25 -6.20
C HIS A 169 -6.74 -0.02 -7.68
N THR A 170 -5.94 -0.90 -8.27
CA THR A 170 -5.85 -1.08 -9.73
C THR A 170 -6.25 -2.49 -10.11
N GLN A 171 -6.50 -2.75 -11.40
CA GLN A 171 -6.84 -4.09 -11.87
C GLN A 171 -5.67 -5.07 -11.74
N GLY A 172 -4.44 -4.61 -11.98
CA GLY A 172 -3.25 -5.44 -11.92
C GLY A 172 -2.50 -5.39 -10.58
N HIS A 173 -3.11 -4.91 -9.50
CA HIS A 173 -2.41 -4.75 -8.24
C HIS A 173 -1.90 -6.11 -7.69
N LEU A 174 -0.64 -6.16 -7.31
CA LEU A 174 0.01 -7.26 -6.59
C LEU A 174 0.49 -6.79 -5.22
N VAL A 175 0.36 -7.66 -4.22
CA VAL A 175 1.13 -7.55 -2.98
C VAL A 175 2.26 -8.58 -2.99
N TYR A 176 3.32 -8.31 -2.24
CA TYR A 176 4.49 -9.18 -2.18
C TYR A 176 4.67 -9.71 -0.76
N LEU A 177 4.72 -11.03 -0.61
CA LEU A 177 4.91 -11.72 0.65
C LEU A 177 6.31 -12.33 0.70
N LEU A 178 7.16 -11.82 1.59
CA LEU A 178 8.42 -12.45 1.95
C LEU A 178 8.15 -13.44 3.09
N ASP A 179 8.40 -14.73 2.84
CA ASP A 179 8.29 -15.78 3.85
C ASP A 179 9.37 -15.61 4.94
N GLY A 180 8.95 -15.50 6.19
CA GLY A 180 9.84 -15.28 7.33
C GLY A 180 10.47 -16.55 7.91
N GLU A 181 9.86 -17.72 7.66
CA GLU A 181 10.26 -19.00 8.28
C GLU A 181 11.75 -19.35 8.04
N PRO A 182 12.29 -19.25 6.82
CA PRO A 182 13.71 -19.52 6.56
C PRO A 182 14.69 -18.63 7.35
N TYR A 183 14.21 -17.48 7.83
CA TYR A 183 15.00 -16.48 8.54
C TYR A 183 14.68 -16.42 10.05
N LYS A 184 13.89 -17.37 10.57
CA LYS A 184 13.43 -17.41 11.97
C LYS A 184 12.83 -16.06 12.39
N GLY A 185 12.06 -15.45 11.50
CA GLY A 185 11.42 -14.15 11.72
C GLY A 185 9.99 -14.17 11.17
N PRO A 186 9.22 -13.09 11.41
CA PRO A 186 7.87 -12.97 10.86
C PRO A 186 7.91 -12.77 9.35
N SER A 187 6.89 -13.27 8.65
CA SER A 187 6.66 -12.92 7.25
C SER A 187 6.43 -11.43 7.07
N CYS A 188 6.79 -10.88 5.91
CA CYS A 188 6.63 -9.45 5.59
C CYS A 188 5.75 -9.27 4.35
N LEU A 189 4.63 -8.57 4.50
CA LEU A 189 3.70 -8.23 3.43
C LEU A 189 3.92 -6.79 2.96
N PHE A 190 4.42 -6.62 1.74
CA PHE A 190 4.50 -5.33 1.04
C PHE A 190 3.21 -5.13 0.26
N SER A 191 2.34 -4.28 0.82
CA SER A 191 0.93 -4.24 0.46
C SER A 191 0.58 -3.16 -0.58
N GLY A 192 1.53 -2.30 -0.94
CA GLY A 192 1.29 -1.18 -1.84
C GLY A 192 0.07 -0.39 -1.38
N ASP A 193 -0.90 -0.25 -2.27
CA ASP A 193 -2.12 0.51 -2.06
C ASP A 193 -3.35 -0.36 -1.82
N LEU A 194 -3.16 -1.66 -1.54
CA LEU A 194 -4.24 -2.50 -1.04
C LEU A 194 -4.61 -2.13 0.39
N LEU A 195 -3.63 -2.27 1.30
CA LEU A 195 -3.82 -2.19 2.75
C LEU A 195 -2.87 -1.16 3.35
N PHE A 196 -3.41 -0.29 4.18
CA PHE A 196 -2.65 0.68 4.95
C PHE A 196 -2.85 0.43 6.44
N LEU A 197 -2.01 1.04 7.27
CA LEU A 197 -2.28 1.08 8.71
C LEU A 197 -3.64 1.75 8.93
N SER A 198 -4.59 0.99 9.49
CA SER A 198 -5.98 1.36 9.74
C SER A 198 -6.80 1.79 8.51
N GLY A 199 -6.37 1.48 7.29
CA GLY A 199 -7.08 1.86 6.06
C GLY A 199 -6.90 0.86 4.92
N CYS A 200 -7.56 1.14 3.79
CA CYS A 200 -7.32 0.46 2.52
C CYS A 200 -7.24 1.49 1.38
N GLY A 201 -6.80 1.03 0.20
CA GLY A 201 -6.81 1.81 -1.03
C GLY A 201 -8.18 2.34 -1.43
N ARG A 202 -8.19 3.42 -2.20
CA ARG A 202 -9.37 3.80 -2.99
C ARG A 202 -9.56 2.80 -4.11
N THR A 203 -10.81 2.43 -4.39
CA THR A 203 -11.16 1.46 -5.44
C THR A 203 -11.25 2.17 -6.80
N PHE A 204 -10.11 2.51 -7.43
CA PHE A 204 -10.12 3.26 -8.69
C PHE A 204 -10.58 2.42 -9.88
N GLU A 205 -10.21 1.14 -9.93
CA GLU A 205 -10.43 0.29 -11.12
C GLU A 205 -11.17 -1.03 -10.83
N GLY A 206 -11.45 -1.31 -9.55
CA GLY A 206 -12.27 -2.44 -9.12
C GLY A 206 -13.63 -2.02 -8.54
N ASN A 207 -14.27 -2.94 -7.82
CA ASN A 207 -15.49 -2.69 -7.03
C ASN A 207 -15.31 -3.21 -5.60
N ALA A 208 -16.32 -3.02 -4.75
CA ALA A 208 -16.24 -3.39 -3.34
C ALA A 208 -16.08 -4.91 -3.12
N GLU A 209 -16.74 -5.75 -3.93
CA GLU A 209 -16.60 -7.22 -3.89
C GLU A 209 -15.16 -7.64 -4.21
N THR A 210 -14.57 -7.04 -5.25
CA THR A 210 -13.20 -7.31 -5.69
C THR A 210 -12.20 -6.88 -4.61
N MET A 211 -12.39 -5.69 -4.03
CA MET A 211 -11.57 -5.20 -2.92
C MET A 211 -11.70 -6.10 -1.69
N LEU A 212 -12.92 -6.53 -1.34
CA LEU A 212 -13.17 -7.43 -0.21
C LEU A 212 -12.43 -8.76 -0.39
N SER A 213 -12.54 -9.39 -1.56
CA SER A 213 -11.83 -10.64 -1.87
C SER A 213 -10.30 -10.48 -1.76
N SER A 214 -9.77 -9.35 -2.20
CA SER A 214 -8.34 -9.02 -2.05
C SER A 214 -7.92 -8.81 -0.59
N LEU A 215 -8.76 -8.16 0.22
CA LEU A 215 -8.52 -8.02 1.66
C LEU A 215 -8.61 -9.38 2.38
N ASP A 216 -9.55 -10.23 2.00
CA ASP A 216 -9.70 -11.57 2.57
C ASP A 216 -8.50 -12.47 2.24
N THR A 217 -7.90 -12.31 1.05
CA THR A 217 -6.65 -12.99 0.68
C THR A 217 -5.53 -12.68 1.67
N VAL A 218 -5.33 -11.40 2.04
CA VAL A 218 -4.29 -11.01 3.01
C VAL A 218 -4.70 -11.31 4.45
N LEU A 219 -6.00 -11.34 4.77
CA LEU A 219 -6.51 -11.81 6.05
C LEU A 219 -6.33 -13.32 6.26
N GLY A 220 -6.00 -14.10 5.24
CA GLY A 220 -5.60 -15.50 5.38
C GLY A 220 -4.19 -15.69 5.96
N LEU A 221 -3.38 -14.63 6.06
CA LEU A 221 -1.99 -14.69 6.53
C LEU A 221 -1.90 -14.60 8.07
N GLY A 222 -0.78 -15.08 8.64
CA GLY A 222 -0.55 -15.13 10.10
C GLY A 222 -0.62 -13.76 10.79
N ASP A 223 -1.09 -13.73 12.04
CA ASP A 223 -1.24 -12.50 12.85
C ASP A 223 0.06 -11.72 13.08
N ASP A 224 1.18 -12.41 13.08
CA ASP A 224 2.53 -11.86 13.27
C ASP A 224 3.14 -11.32 11.96
N THR A 225 2.49 -11.52 10.81
CA THR A 225 2.92 -10.99 9.52
C THR A 225 3.04 -9.47 9.60
N LEU A 226 4.23 -8.95 9.31
CA LEU A 226 4.53 -7.53 9.31
C LEU A 226 3.95 -6.86 8.06
N LEU A 227 3.18 -5.79 8.25
CA LEU A 227 2.58 -4.99 7.18
C LEU A 227 3.46 -3.81 6.81
N TRP A 228 3.84 -3.73 5.54
CA TRP A 228 4.62 -2.66 4.92
C TRP A 228 3.77 -1.95 3.85
N PRO A 229 3.12 -0.81 4.17
CA PRO A 229 2.17 -0.11 3.30
C PRO A 229 2.81 0.86 2.31
N GLY A 230 2.12 1.18 1.21
CA GLY A 230 2.58 2.18 0.23
C GLY A 230 2.74 3.59 0.78
N HIS A 231 1.97 3.96 1.81
CA HIS A 231 1.90 5.34 2.32
C HIS A 231 1.84 5.46 3.85
N GLU A 232 2.31 6.61 4.33
CA GLU A 232 2.23 7.09 5.72
C GLU A 232 0.87 7.77 6.01
N TYR A 233 -0.21 7.00 5.93
CA TYR A 233 -1.59 7.46 6.16
C TYR A 233 -2.17 7.11 7.54
N ALA A 234 -1.34 6.57 8.44
CA ALA A 234 -1.78 6.00 9.71
C ALA A 234 -2.62 6.94 10.56
N GLU A 235 -2.18 8.20 10.72
CA GLU A 235 -2.88 9.19 11.56
C GLU A 235 -4.25 9.57 10.98
N GLU A 236 -4.35 9.84 9.68
CA GLU A 236 -5.62 10.13 9.01
C GLU A 236 -6.57 8.91 9.07
N ASN A 237 -6.04 7.72 8.80
CA ASN A 237 -6.80 6.48 8.78
C ASN A 237 -7.37 6.13 10.16
N LEU A 238 -6.57 6.28 11.22
CA LEU A 238 -7.02 6.10 12.60
C LEU A 238 -8.01 7.20 13.01
N GLY A 239 -7.87 8.42 12.47
CA GLY A 239 -8.84 9.50 12.68
C GLY A 239 -10.22 9.16 12.09
N PHE A 240 -10.24 8.58 10.89
CA PHE A 240 -11.46 8.07 10.29
C PHE A 240 -12.04 6.87 11.07
N ALA A 241 -11.21 5.88 11.42
CA ALA A 241 -11.63 4.77 12.29
C ALA A 241 -12.17 5.27 13.64
N GLY A 242 -11.66 6.43 14.10
CA GLY A 242 -12.21 7.37 15.08
C GLY A 242 -13.70 7.55 15.07
N VAL A 243 -14.17 7.97 13.91
CA VAL A 243 -15.56 8.35 13.66
C VAL A 243 -16.44 7.12 13.54
N VAL A 244 -15.91 6.03 12.98
CA VAL A 244 -16.65 4.81 12.71
C VAL A 244 -16.82 3.96 13.96
N GLU A 245 -15.75 3.68 14.70
CA GLU A 245 -15.79 2.89 15.94
C GLU A 245 -15.22 3.73 17.11
N PRO A 246 -16.02 4.65 17.70
CA PRO A 246 -15.56 5.57 18.74
C PRO A 246 -15.10 4.85 20.02
N GLU A 247 -15.67 3.68 20.31
CA GLU A 247 -15.41 2.90 21.53
C GLU A 247 -14.28 1.85 21.37
N ASN A 248 -13.66 1.75 20.19
CA ASN A 248 -12.58 0.80 19.95
C ASN A 248 -11.28 1.21 20.67
N LEU A 249 -11.03 0.62 21.84
CA LEU A 249 -9.84 0.91 22.65
C LEU A 249 -8.52 0.51 21.99
N ALA A 250 -8.51 -0.52 21.13
CA ALA A 250 -7.30 -0.91 20.39
C ALA A 250 -6.90 0.20 19.40
N ARG A 251 -7.89 0.76 18.71
CA ARG A 251 -7.73 1.91 17.81
C ARG A 251 -7.20 3.14 18.55
N GLU A 252 -7.78 3.47 19.70
CA GLU A 252 -7.34 4.62 20.51
C GLU A 252 -5.88 4.48 20.97
N ARG A 253 -5.49 3.31 21.49
CA ARG A 253 -4.10 3.03 21.87
C ARG A 253 -3.14 3.17 20.68
N LYS A 254 -3.55 2.68 19.49
CA LYS A 254 -2.74 2.81 18.27
C LYS A 254 -2.62 4.26 17.82
N MET A 255 -3.69 5.07 17.89
CA MET A 255 -3.66 6.51 17.59
C MET A 255 -2.63 7.24 18.45
N GLN A 256 -2.66 7.03 19.76
CA GLN A 256 -1.70 7.65 20.68
C GLN A 256 -0.26 7.24 20.37
N TRP A 257 -0.04 5.97 20.00
CA TRP A 257 1.28 5.51 19.56
C TRP A 257 1.72 6.20 18.25
N VAL A 258 0.83 6.29 17.25
CA VAL A 258 1.08 6.94 15.97
C VAL A 258 1.45 8.41 16.18
N GLN A 259 0.66 9.16 16.95
CA GLN A 259 0.93 10.58 17.24
C GLN A 259 2.31 10.78 17.88
N ARG A 260 2.71 9.91 18.82
CA ARG A 260 4.08 9.93 19.40
C ARG A 260 5.16 9.66 18.36
N GLN A 261 4.97 8.68 17.47
CA GLN A 261 5.93 8.45 16.38
C GLN A 261 6.03 9.68 15.46
N ARG A 262 4.89 10.26 15.05
CA ARG A 262 4.86 11.39 14.12
C ARG A 262 5.45 12.67 14.70
N LEU A 263 5.28 12.92 16.00
CA LEU A 263 5.97 14.01 16.73
C LEU A 263 7.50 13.93 16.57
N GLU A 264 8.06 12.73 16.58
CA GLU A 264 9.49 12.50 16.39
C GLU A 264 9.91 12.30 14.93
N ARG A 265 8.96 12.46 13.99
CA ARG A 265 9.06 12.14 12.57
C ARG A 265 9.47 10.69 12.31
N LYS A 266 9.07 9.75 13.17
CA LYS A 266 9.31 8.32 12.98
C LYS A 266 8.26 7.72 12.04
N SER A 267 8.66 6.73 11.26
CA SER A 267 7.73 5.91 10.48
C SER A 267 6.75 5.17 11.40
N THR A 268 5.51 5.01 10.98
CA THR A 268 4.52 4.18 11.70
C THR A 268 4.46 2.74 11.19
N CYS A 269 5.24 2.39 10.16
CA CYS A 269 5.34 1.03 9.65
C CYS A 269 6.63 0.33 10.15
N PRO A 270 6.63 -1.00 10.29
CA PRO A 270 5.48 -1.88 10.06
C PRO A 270 4.52 -1.95 11.26
N SER A 271 3.25 -2.24 11.00
CA SER A 271 2.32 -2.87 11.96
C SER A 271 2.29 -4.39 11.74
N THR A 272 1.41 -5.13 12.41
CA THR A 272 1.13 -6.55 12.07
C THR A 272 -0.31 -6.73 11.61
N LEU A 273 -0.60 -7.80 10.84
CA LEU A 273 -1.97 -8.10 10.43
C LEU A 273 -2.90 -8.38 11.61
N GLY A 274 -2.40 -8.99 12.69
CA GLY A 274 -3.15 -9.16 13.93
C GLY A 274 -3.51 -7.83 14.59
N GLU A 275 -2.60 -6.84 14.58
CA GLU A 275 -2.93 -5.48 15.01
C GLU A 275 -4.02 -4.86 14.12
N GLU A 276 -3.87 -4.93 12.78
CA GLU A 276 -4.83 -4.34 11.85
C GLU A 276 -6.24 -4.92 12.01
N ARG A 277 -6.39 -6.22 12.24
CA ARG A 277 -7.69 -6.87 12.53
C ARG A 277 -8.41 -6.25 13.75
N SER A 278 -7.66 -5.67 14.68
CA SER A 278 -8.23 -5.09 15.91
C SER A 278 -8.79 -3.68 15.73
N TYR A 279 -8.32 -2.89 14.76
CA TYR A 279 -8.70 -1.48 14.62
C TYR A 279 -8.94 -0.97 13.19
N ASN A 280 -8.59 -1.72 12.15
CA ASN A 280 -8.78 -1.30 10.77
C ASN A 280 -10.23 -1.60 10.35
N PRO A 281 -11.09 -0.59 10.13
CA PRO A 281 -12.50 -0.82 9.85
C PRO A 281 -12.71 -1.65 8.57
N PHE A 282 -11.79 -1.55 7.60
CA PHE A 282 -11.90 -2.31 6.34
C PHE A 282 -11.60 -3.81 6.49
N LEU A 283 -10.90 -4.21 7.56
CA LEU A 283 -10.65 -5.61 7.90
C LEU A 283 -11.68 -6.18 8.88
N ARG A 284 -12.63 -5.35 9.33
CA ARG A 284 -13.58 -5.65 10.40
C ARG A 284 -15.02 -5.72 9.89
N THR A 285 -15.23 -5.82 8.59
CA THR A 285 -16.57 -5.88 7.97
C THR A 285 -17.42 -7.07 8.44
N HIS A 286 -16.77 -8.12 8.93
CA HIS A 286 -17.40 -9.29 9.55
C HIS A 286 -17.74 -9.10 11.05
N CYS A 287 -17.25 -8.03 11.69
CA CYS A 287 -17.45 -7.78 13.12
C CYS A 287 -18.82 -7.12 13.36
N LEU A 288 -19.63 -7.74 14.22
CA LEU A 288 -20.94 -7.20 14.62
C LEU A 288 -20.83 -5.77 15.19
N ALA A 289 -19.81 -5.49 16.00
CA ALA A 289 -19.61 -4.16 16.58
C ALA A 289 -19.45 -3.05 15.51
N LEU A 290 -18.78 -3.35 14.39
CA LEU A 290 -18.63 -2.39 13.30
C LEU A 290 -19.95 -2.23 12.53
N GLN A 291 -20.64 -3.35 12.27
CA GLN A 291 -21.95 -3.35 11.62
C GLN A 291 -22.97 -2.53 12.41
N GLU A 292 -23.03 -2.71 13.73
CA GLU A 292 -23.89 -1.95 14.64
C GLU A 292 -23.52 -0.45 14.67
N ALA A 293 -22.22 -0.12 14.70
CA ALA A 293 -21.75 1.26 14.75
C ALA A 293 -22.10 2.08 13.49
N LEU A 294 -22.19 1.42 12.32
CA LEU A 294 -22.61 2.06 11.07
C LEU A 294 -24.15 2.14 10.91
N GLY A 295 -24.91 1.58 11.86
CA GLY A 295 -26.37 1.51 11.84
C GLY A 295 -26.89 0.33 10.99
N PRO A 296 -28.21 0.13 10.91
CA PRO A 296 -28.77 -0.97 10.13
C PRO A 296 -28.38 -0.79 8.67
N GLY A 297 -27.42 -1.61 8.22
CA GLY A 297 -27.16 -1.83 6.81
C GLY A 297 -28.42 -2.36 6.11
N PRO A 298 -28.39 -2.53 4.78
CA PRO A 298 -29.44 -3.28 4.10
C PRO A 298 -29.63 -4.61 4.84
N GLY A 299 -30.86 -4.86 5.30
CA GLY A 299 -31.19 -6.02 6.14
C GLY A 299 -30.68 -7.33 5.54
N PRO A 300 -30.58 -8.40 6.34
CA PRO A 300 -29.87 -9.63 5.95
C PRO A 300 -30.30 -10.10 4.56
N THR A 301 -29.43 -9.88 3.58
CA THR A 301 -29.41 -10.69 2.36
C THR A 301 -28.90 -12.04 2.80
N GLY A 302 -29.48 -13.15 2.34
CA GLY A 302 -29.03 -14.51 2.69
C GLY A 302 -27.61 -14.88 2.24
N ASP A 303 -26.79 -13.89 1.88
CA ASP A 303 -25.41 -13.94 1.42
C ASP A 303 -24.57 -12.95 2.25
N ASP A 304 -23.69 -13.50 3.09
CA ASP A 304 -22.84 -12.77 4.04
C ASP A 304 -21.77 -11.92 3.32
N ASP A 305 -21.23 -12.41 2.20
CA ASP A 305 -20.20 -11.71 1.45
C ASP A 305 -20.78 -10.49 0.70
N CYS A 306 -21.99 -10.62 0.16
CA CYS A 306 -22.70 -9.49 -0.44
C CYS A 306 -22.94 -8.36 0.59
N SER A 307 -23.31 -8.73 1.82
CA SER A 307 -23.50 -7.78 2.93
C SER A 307 -22.18 -7.10 3.33
N ARG A 308 -21.09 -7.88 3.47
CA ARG A 308 -19.75 -7.36 3.78
C ARG A 308 -19.22 -6.42 2.70
N ALA A 309 -19.47 -6.72 1.42
CA ALA A 309 -19.04 -5.88 0.31
C ALA A 309 -19.79 -4.54 0.29
N GLN A 310 -21.10 -4.53 0.56
CA GLN A 310 -21.88 -3.30 0.70
C GLN A 310 -21.40 -2.44 1.87
N LEU A 311 -21.07 -3.07 3.00
CA LEU A 311 -20.49 -2.37 4.15
C LEU A 311 -19.13 -1.76 3.82
N LEU A 312 -18.27 -2.50 3.10
CA LEU A 312 -16.99 -2.00 2.62
C LEU A 312 -17.17 -0.80 1.68
N GLU A 313 -18.15 -0.86 0.77
CA GLU A 313 -18.48 0.25 -0.13
C GLU A 313 -18.88 1.51 0.66
N GLU A 314 -19.73 1.35 1.67
CA GLU A 314 -20.17 2.46 2.52
C GLU A 314 -19.01 3.03 3.34
N LEU A 315 -18.19 2.19 3.96
CA LEU A 315 -16.96 2.61 4.66
C LEU A 315 -16.03 3.41 3.75
N ARG A 316 -15.83 2.92 2.52
CA ARG A 316 -14.98 3.57 1.54
C ARG A 316 -15.53 4.94 1.16
N ARG A 317 -16.84 5.02 0.93
CA ARG A 317 -17.56 6.28 0.63
C ARG A 317 -17.46 7.27 1.78
N LEU A 318 -17.65 6.82 3.02
CA LEU A 318 -17.52 7.66 4.22
C LEU A 318 -16.09 8.17 4.37
N LYS A 319 -15.07 7.32 4.14
CA LYS A 319 -13.66 7.74 4.21
C LYS A 319 -13.31 8.74 3.12
N ASP A 320 -13.81 8.57 1.90
CA ASP A 320 -13.52 9.48 0.78
C ASP A 320 -14.13 10.88 0.98
N MET A 321 -15.20 10.98 1.77
CA MET A 321 -15.79 12.26 2.20
C MET A 321 -15.16 12.80 3.49
N HIS A 322 -14.46 11.96 4.26
CA HIS A 322 -13.84 12.35 5.51
C HIS A 322 -12.68 13.32 5.23
N LYS A 323 -12.86 14.58 5.63
CA LYS A 323 -11.77 15.55 5.67
C LYS A 323 -11.15 15.46 7.05
N SER A 324 -9.87 15.10 7.12
CA SER A 324 -9.09 15.31 8.34
C SER A 324 -9.23 16.79 8.73
N LYS A 325 -9.67 17.03 9.98
CA LYS A 325 -9.57 18.35 10.61
C LYS A 325 -8.15 18.60 11.06
#